data_AF-A0A927F1B0-F1
#
_entry.id   AF-A0A927F1B0-F1
#
_cell.length_a   1.000
_cell.length_b   1.000
_cell.length_c   1.000
_cell.angle_alpha   90.00
_cell.angle_beta   90.00
_cell.angle_gamma   90.00
#
_symmetry.space_group_name_H-M   'P 1'
#
loop_
_entity.id
_entity.type
_entity.pdbx_description
1 polymer ?
#
loop_
_entity_poly.entity_id
_entity_poly.type
_entity_poly.pdbx_seq_one_letter_code
_entity_poly.pdbx_strand_id
1 'polypeptide(L)'
;MHILSVNRGALRATEHSSAGHTGIGKTPVSGPVLVKAPGPRGTGGSGIVGDAIGDLRFHGGDDQAVYAFAREDLDAWEEELGRELPPGTFGENLTTSGYDINHALVGERWRVGPQVVLEVCHVRLPCRTFAGHLGEAGWVKRFTRAARPGPYLRVAEGGEIRAGDAVEVVHRPDHDVTVSLMFRALTTERELLPRLLAARDVLPERVLAEARGE
;
A
#
# COMPACT_ATOMS: atom_id res chain seq x y z
N MET A 1 0.41 0.88 17.46
CA MET A 1 0.95 1.09 16.10
C MET A 1 1.38 2.55 15.97
N HIS A 2 2.43 2.85 15.21
CA HIS A 2 2.86 4.22 14.90
C HIS A 2 3.51 4.30 13.53
N ILE A 3 3.65 5.52 13.00
CA ILE A 3 4.42 5.79 11.77
C ILE A 3 5.89 5.90 12.14
N LEU A 4 6.72 5.00 11.63
CA LEU A 4 8.17 5.09 11.73
C LEU A 4 8.72 6.13 10.74
N SER A 5 8.19 6.12 9.51
CA SER A 5 8.62 7.04 8.44
C SER A 5 7.46 7.42 7.51
N VAL A 6 7.50 8.67 7.04
CA VAL A 6 6.69 9.12 5.90
C VAL A 6 7.63 9.29 4.72
N ASN A 7 7.32 8.68 3.59
CA ASN A 7 8.19 8.63 2.42
C ASN A 7 7.49 9.20 1.19
N ARG A 8 8.27 9.89 0.35
CA ARG A 8 7.82 10.42 -0.94
C ARG A 8 8.80 10.04 -2.03
N GLY A 9 8.28 9.82 -3.23
CA GLY A 9 9.03 9.53 -4.44
C GLY A 9 9.10 10.74 -5.35
N ALA A 10 10.24 10.89 -6.01
CA ALA A 10 10.38 11.75 -7.18
C ALA A 10 10.46 10.87 -8.43
N LEU A 11 9.98 11.38 -9.56
CA LEU A 11 10.10 10.65 -10.82
C LEU A 11 11.56 10.49 -11.21
N ARG A 12 11.96 9.24 -11.46
CA ARG A 12 13.26 8.88 -12.00
C ARG A 12 13.07 8.01 -13.23
N ALA A 13 13.95 8.20 -14.22
CA ALA A 13 13.95 7.38 -15.42
C ALA A 13 14.19 5.90 -15.07
N THR A 14 13.49 4.99 -15.76
CA THR A 14 13.71 3.56 -15.64
C THR A 14 13.23 2.83 -16.88
N GLU A 15 13.91 1.75 -17.25
CA GLU A 15 13.48 0.83 -18.31
C GLU A 15 12.41 -0.18 -17.83
N HIS A 16 12.20 -0.30 -16.51
CA HIS A 16 11.29 -1.28 -15.93
C HIS A 16 9.83 -0.83 -15.91
N SER A 17 9.54 0.42 -16.31
CA SER A 17 8.21 1.03 -16.38
C SER A 17 7.82 1.34 -17.83
N SER A 18 6.58 1.08 -18.22
CA SER A 18 6.06 1.46 -19.55
C SER A 18 6.00 2.98 -19.76
N ALA A 19 5.95 3.76 -18.68
CA ALA A 19 6.00 5.22 -18.74
C ALA A 19 7.44 5.75 -18.94
N GLY A 20 8.47 4.89 -18.89
CA GLY A 20 9.88 5.28 -18.93
C GLY A 20 10.40 5.94 -17.65
N HIS A 21 9.55 6.09 -16.63
CA HIS A 21 9.90 6.64 -15.33
C HIS A 21 9.04 6.04 -14.21
N THR A 22 9.47 6.22 -12.97
CA THR A 22 8.81 5.72 -11.76
C THR A 22 9.13 6.58 -10.53
N GLY A 23 8.21 6.62 -9.56
CA GLY A 23 8.42 7.18 -8.22
C GLY A 23 8.59 6.11 -7.14
N ILE A 24 8.94 4.87 -7.50
CA ILE A 24 9.01 3.74 -6.55
C ILE A 24 10.12 3.88 -5.50
N GLY A 25 11.25 4.49 -5.84
CA GLY A 25 12.35 4.73 -4.90
C GLY A 25 12.03 5.90 -3.99
N LYS A 26 11.09 5.71 -3.05
CA LYS A 26 10.69 6.74 -2.09
C LYS A 26 11.76 6.91 -1.02
N THR A 27 11.87 8.11 -0.49
CA THR A 27 12.81 8.45 0.58
C THR A 27 12.06 9.10 1.75
N PRO A 28 12.53 8.92 3.00
CA PRO A 28 11.97 9.62 4.15
C PRO A 28 11.94 11.12 3.96
N VAL A 29 10.91 11.76 4.49
CA VAL A 29 10.80 13.23 4.54
C VAL A 29 10.78 13.72 5.97
N SER A 30 11.39 14.88 6.20
CA SER A 30 11.34 15.55 7.49
C SER A 30 10.09 16.42 7.62
N GLY A 31 9.56 16.48 8.84
CA GLY A 31 8.42 17.33 9.19
C GLY A 31 7.05 16.83 8.71
N PRO A 32 6.01 17.64 8.90
CA PRO A 32 4.64 17.29 8.55
C PRO A 32 4.43 17.19 7.03
N VAL A 33 3.52 16.31 6.63
CA VAL A 33 3.12 16.08 5.24
C VAL A 33 1.60 16.11 5.15
N LEU A 34 1.10 16.91 4.21
CA LEU A 34 -0.32 16.97 3.91
C LEU A 34 -0.78 15.69 3.19
N VAL A 35 -1.87 15.12 3.69
CA VAL A 35 -2.60 13.98 3.14
C VAL A 35 -3.98 14.42 2.69
N LYS A 36 -4.36 14.10 1.47
CA LYS A 36 -5.68 14.40 0.91
C LYS A 36 -6.13 13.34 -0.09
N ALA A 37 -7.43 13.20 -0.29
CA ALA A 37 -7.93 12.33 -1.36
C ALA A 37 -7.39 12.82 -2.73
N PRO A 38 -6.72 11.94 -3.51
CA PRO A 38 -6.15 12.31 -4.79
C PRO A 38 -7.19 12.40 -5.92
N GLY A 39 -8.38 11.85 -5.72
CA GLY A 39 -9.41 11.72 -6.75
C GLY A 39 -9.36 10.38 -7.47
N PRO A 40 -10.19 10.18 -8.51
CA PRO A 40 -10.38 8.87 -9.11
C PRO A 40 -9.16 8.40 -9.91
N ARG A 41 -9.01 7.09 -10.01
CA ARG A 41 -7.96 6.44 -10.83
C ARG A 41 -7.93 6.99 -12.26
N GLY A 42 -6.74 7.12 -12.84
CA GLY A 42 -6.53 7.71 -14.17
C GLY A 42 -6.31 9.22 -14.15
N THR A 43 -6.74 9.92 -13.09
CA THR A 43 -6.51 11.37 -12.91
C THR A 43 -5.87 11.70 -11.57
N GLY A 44 -6.27 11.02 -10.50
CA GLY A 44 -5.72 11.15 -9.17
C GLY A 44 -4.36 10.46 -9.03
N GLY A 45 -3.42 11.16 -8.41
CA GLY A 45 -2.09 10.66 -8.08
C GLY A 45 -2.03 10.02 -6.70
N SER A 46 -1.03 10.45 -5.92
CA SER A 46 -0.83 10.03 -4.53
C SER A 46 -1.65 10.88 -3.57
N GLY A 47 -2.13 10.26 -2.50
CA GLY A 47 -2.76 10.96 -1.39
C GLY A 47 -1.76 11.72 -0.52
N ILE A 48 -0.46 11.40 -0.61
CA ILE A 48 0.61 12.16 0.03
C ILE A 48 1.04 13.31 -0.88
N VAL A 49 0.87 14.55 -0.42
CA VAL A 49 1.19 15.73 -1.24
C VAL A 49 2.69 15.82 -1.53
N GLY A 50 3.02 15.94 -2.82
CA GLY A 50 4.39 15.98 -3.33
C GLY A 50 4.99 14.60 -3.63
N ASP A 51 4.25 13.52 -3.41
CA ASP A 51 4.64 12.18 -3.86
C ASP A 51 4.29 11.96 -5.34
N ALA A 52 5.22 11.38 -6.10
CA ALA A 52 5.07 11.19 -7.53
C ALA A 52 4.72 9.74 -7.92
N ILE A 53 3.77 9.60 -8.84
CA ILE A 53 3.36 8.32 -9.44
C ILE A 53 3.63 8.37 -10.94
N GLY A 54 4.35 7.38 -11.47
CA GLY A 54 4.82 7.39 -12.87
C GLY A 54 3.76 6.97 -13.90
N ASP A 55 2.71 6.24 -13.51
CA ASP A 55 1.67 5.81 -14.45
C ASP A 55 0.28 5.78 -13.78
N LEU A 56 -0.49 6.86 -13.97
CA LEU A 56 -1.81 7.04 -13.36
C LEU A 56 -2.89 6.10 -13.92
N ARG A 57 -2.63 5.44 -15.06
CA ARG A 57 -3.56 4.46 -15.63
C ARG A 57 -3.64 3.22 -14.76
N PHE A 58 -2.50 2.86 -14.15
CA PHE A 58 -2.37 1.64 -13.37
C PHE A 58 -2.29 1.90 -11.87
N HIS A 59 -1.74 3.05 -11.47
CA HIS A 59 -1.43 3.40 -10.09
C HIS A 59 -2.08 4.70 -9.65
N GLY A 60 -2.19 4.87 -8.33
CA GLY A 60 -2.79 6.06 -7.74
C GLY A 60 -4.32 6.07 -7.81
N GLY A 61 -4.87 7.21 -7.48
CA GLY A 61 -6.29 7.39 -7.26
C GLY A 61 -6.71 6.95 -5.85
N ASP A 62 -7.99 7.14 -5.53
CA ASP A 62 -8.50 6.98 -4.16
C ASP A 62 -8.22 5.59 -3.56
N ASP A 63 -8.31 4.52 -4.35
CA ASP A 63 -8.06 3.13 -3.90
C ASP A 63 -6.58 2.77 -3.76
N GLN A 64 -5.67 3.66 -4.18
CA GLN A 64 -4.22 3.52 -4.05
C GLN A 64 -3.58 4.82 -3.56
N ALA A 65 -4.30 5.58 -2.73
CA ALA A 65 -3.88 6.92 -2.32
C ALA A 65 -2.64 6.89 -1.43
N VAL A 66 -2.58 5.99 -0.46
CA VAL A 66 -1.45 5.86 0.46
C VAL A 66 -1.07 4.38 0.58
N TYR A 67 0.20 4.04 0.33
CA TYR A 67 0.69 2.68 0.53
C TYR A 67 1.39 2.55 1.89
N ALA A 68 1.00 1.58 2.71
CA ALA A 68 1.66 1.28 3.97
C ALA A 68 2.38 -0.07 3.94
N PHE A 69 3.55 -0.13 4.57
CA PHE A 69 4.31 -1.37 4.75
C PHE A 69 4.90 -1.41 6.16
N ALA A 70 4.98 -2.59 6.77
CA ALA A 70 5.45 -2.75 8.14
C ALA A 70 6.98 -2.82 8.18
N ARG A 71 7.59 -2.18 9.18
CA ARG A 71 9.04 -2.28 9.39
C ARG A 71 9.44 -3.72 9.70
N GLU A 72 8.62 -4.43 10.45
CA GLU A 72 8.81 -5.84 10.79
C GLU A 72 8.88 -6.74 9.55
N ASP A 73 8.12 -6.41 8.50
CA ASP A 73 8.17 -7.13 7.22
C ASP A 73 9.41 -6.74 6.41
N LEU A 74 9.84 -5.47 6.45
CA LEU A 74 11.12 -5.04 5.83
C LEU A 74 12.30 -5.75 6.49
N ASP A 75 12.32 -5.85 7.82
CA ASP A 75 13.39 -6.52 8.57
C ASP A 75 13.54 -7.99 8.13
N ALA A 76 12.42 -8.70 7.96
CA ALA A 76 12.44 -10.07 7.47
C ALA A 76 13.01 -10.17 6.03
N TRP A 77 12.69 -9.20 5.17
CA TRP A 77 13.28 -9.13 3.83
C TRP A 77 14.75 -8.70 3.85
N GLU A 78 15.19 -7.83 4.76
CA GLU A 78 16.60 -7.46 4.93
C GLU A 78 17.44 -8.69 5.27
N GLU A 79 16.95 -9.53 6.19
CA GLU A 79 17.58 -10.79 6.55
C GLU A 79 17.64 -11.75 5.35
N GLU A 80 16.52 -11.95 4.63
CA GLU A 80 16.48 -12.84 3.46
C GLU A 80 17.39 -12.35 2.32
N LEU A 81 17.51 -11.03 2.12
CA LEU A 81 18.29 -10.43 1.03
C LEU A 81 19.74 -10.12 1.40
N GLY A 82 20.09 -10.15 2.69
CA GLY A 82 21.43 -9.83 3.17
C GLY A 82 21.86 -8.39 2.90
N ARG A 83 20.91 -7.44 2.88
CA ARG A 83 21.17 -6.01 2.68
C ARG A 83 20.12 -5.16 3.37
N GLU A 84 20.49 -3.91 3.65
CA GLU A 84 19.56 -2.92 4.21
C GLU A 84 18.46 -2.55 3.20
N LEU A 85 17.24 -2.39 3.72
CA LEU A 85 16.03 -1.95 3.05
C LEU A 85 15.48 -0.77 3.86
N PRO A 86 16.01 0.45 3.64
CA PRO A 86 15.53 1.63 4.34
C PRO A 86 14.05 1.90 4.04
N PRO A 87 13.35 2.65 4.91
CA PRO A 87 11.99 3.11 4.66
C PRO A 87 11.82 3.74 3.28
N GLY A 88 10.77 3.33 2.57
CA GLY A 88 10.43 3.77 1.21
C GLY A 88 10.91 2.83 0.10
N THR A 89 11.75 1.84 0.42
CA THR A 89 12.34 0.92 -0.57
C THR A 89 11.28 0.11 -1.32
N PHE A 90 10.16 -0.25 -0.69
CA PHE A 90 9.11 -1.00 -1.38
C PHE A 90 8.13 -0.08 -2.12
N GLY A 91 8.42 1.23 -2.09
CA GLY A 91 7.59 2.30 -2.61
C GLY A 91 6.45 2.67 -1.67
N GLU A 92 6.50 2.27 -0.41
CA GLU A 92 5.52 2.64 0.61
C GLU A 92 5.64 4.10 1.00
N ASN A 93 4.48 4.74 1.19
CA ASN A 93 4.39 6.07 1.74
C ASN A 93 4.55 6.06 3.26
N LEU A 94 4.00 5.05 3.93
CA LEU A 94 4.06 4.92 5.38
C LEU A 94 4.81 3.65 5.73
N THR A 95 5.96 3.81 6.36
CA THR A 95 6.60 2.70 7.06
C THR A 95 6.06 2.70 8.48
N THR A 96 5.38 1.63 8.86
CA THR A 96 4.66 1.51 10.15
C THR A 96 5.35 0.52 11.07
N SER A 97 5.07 0.58 12.38
CA SER A 97 5.56 -0.42 13.33
C SER A 97 4.58 -0.65 14.49
N GLY A 98 4.67 -1.84 15.09
CA GLY A 98 3.95 -2.25 16.28
C GLY A 98 2.58 -2.85 16.00
N TYR A 99 2.33 -3.32 14.78
CA TYR A 99 1.10 -4.03 14.39
C TYR A 99 1.29 -4.82 13.09
N ASP A 100 0.75 -6.04 13.02
CA ASP A 100 0.74 -6.80 11.76
C ASP A 100 -0.35 -6.27 10.82
N ILE A 101 0.04 -5.32 9.97
CA ILE A 101 -0.87 -4.69 9.01
C ILE A 101 -1.38 -5.66 7.93
N ASN A 102 -0.76 -6.83 7.74
CA ASN A 102 -1.25 -7.84 6.80
C ASN A 102 -2.48 -8.59 7.34
N HIS A 103 -2.71 -8.50 8.66
CA HIS A 103 -3.89 -9.02 9.35
C HIS A 103 -4.96 -7.95 9.59
N ALA A 104 -4.73 -6.70 9.15
CA ALA A 104 -5.77 -5.69 9.15
C ALA A 104 -6.93 -6.10 8.23
N LEU A 105 -8.15 -5.75 8.62
CA LEU A 105 -9.33 -6.02 7.82
C LEU A 105 -9.50 -4.98 6.72
N VAL A 106 -9.93 -5.41 5.54
CA VAL A 106 -10.35 -4.49 4.48
C VAL A 106 -11.57 -3.71 4.95
N GLY A 107 -11.50 -2.37 4.96
CA GLY A 107 -12.50 -1.48 5.56
C GLY A 107 -12.15 -1.02 6.97
N GLU A 108 -11.07 -1.52 7.58
CA GLU A 108 -10.56 -0.99 8.85
C GLU A 108 -10.14 0.48 8.67
N ARG A 109 -10.52 1.34 9.62
CA ARG A 109 -10.14 2.76 9.60
C ARG A 109 -9.12 3.07 10.68
N TRP A 110 -8.06 3.73 10.26
CA TRP A 110 -6.93 4.11 11.08
C TRP A 110 -6.90 5.62 11.25
N ARG A 111 -7.02 6.08 12.49
CA ARG A 111 -6.69 7.47 12.82
C ARG A 111 -5.19 7.58 12.97
N VAL A 112 -4.59 8.49 12.21
CA VAL A 112 -3.18 8.80 12.20
C VAL A 112 -2.97 10.20 12.74
N GLY A 113 -2.19 10.31 13.80
CA GLY A 113 -1.99 11.59 14.48
C GLY A 113 -3.32 12.17 14.97
N PRO A 114 -3.51 13.50 14.93
CA PRO A 114 -4.65 14.15 15.57
C PRO A 114 -5.97 14.02 14.79
N GLN A 115 -5.93 13.84 13.46
CA GLN A 115 -7.11 14.06 12.60
C GLN A 115 -7.21 13.19 11.35
N VAL A 116 -6.09 12.69 10.81
CA VAL A 116 -6.14 11.98 9.52
C VAL A 116 -6.79 10.62 9.71
N VAL A 117 -7.74 10.26 8.86
CA VAL A 117 -8.37 8.93 8.87
C VAL A 117 -8.13 8.26 7.53
N LEU A 118 -7.49 7.09 7.58
CA LEU A 118 -7.16 6.25 6.43
C LEU A 118 -7.96 4.94 6.50
N GLU A 119 -8.50 4.48 5.38
CA GLU A 119 -9.31 3.26 5.29
C GLU A 119 -8.60 2.19 4.44
N VAL A 120 -8.39 1.00 5.00
CA VAL A 120 -7.83 -0.14 4.25
C VAL A 120 -8.78 -0.51 3.12
N CYS A 121 -8.32 -0.47 1.87
CA CYS A 121 -9.21 -0.73 0.72
C CYS A 121 -8.62 -1.71 -0.29
N HIS A 122 -7.30 -1.80 -0.40
CA HIS A 122 -6.66 -2.65 -1.39
C HIS A 122 -5.28 -3.12 -0.90
N VAL A 123 -4.53 -3.80 -1.76
CA VAL A 123 -3.28 -4.49 -1.44
C VAL A 123 -2.23 -4.18 -2.50
N ARG A 124 -0.96 -4.24 -2.13
CA ARG A 124 0.14 -4.11 -3.09
C ARG A 124 0.28 -5.39 -3.92
N LEU A 125 -0.12 -5.33 -5.19
CA LEU A 125 0.21 -6.38 -6.17
C LEU A 125 1.61 -6.13 -6.76
N PRO A 126 2.55 -7.10 -6.73
CA PRO A 126 3.89 -6.90 -7.28
C PRO A 126 3.86 -6.67 -8.80
N CYS A 127 4.74 -5.81 -9.31
CA CYS A 127 4.77 -5.42 -10.73
C CYS A 127 6.20 -5.41 -11.28
N ARG A 128 6.34 -5.29 -12.61
CA ARG A 128 7.66 -5.26 -13.29
C ARG A 128 8.57 -4.15 -12.75
N THR A 129 8.01 -2.96 -12.51
CA THR A 129 8.75 -1.83 -11.92
C THR A 129 9.28 -2.16 -10.53
N PHE A 130 8.54 -2.92 -9.73
CA PHE A 130 8.98 -3.35 -8.40
C PHE A 130 10.12 -4.35 -8.47
N ALA A 131 9.97 -5.38 -9.31
CA ALA A 131 11.02 -6.37 -9.51
C ALA A 131 12.32 -5.75 -10.04
N GLY A 132 12.21 -4.85 -11.03
CA GLY A 132 13.36 -4.13 -11.56
C GLY A 132 14.01 -3.18 -10.54
N HIS A 133 13.20 -2.50 -9.72
CA HIS A 133 13.73 -1.63 -8.66
C HIS A 133 14.53 -2.39 -7.61
N LEU A 134 14.03 -3.55 -7.18
CA LEU A 134 14.74 -4.40 -6.20
C LEU A 134 15.94 -5.10 -6.83
N GLY A 135 15.89 -5.41 -8.12
CA GLY A 135 16.96 -6.13 -8.82
C GLY A 135 17.11 -7.58 -8.39
N GLU A 136 16.05 -8.16 -7.80
CA GLU A 136 16.06 -9.52 -7.24
C GLU A 136 15.49 -10.53 -8.23
N ALA A 137 16.23 -11.62 -8.46
CA ALA A 137 15.77 -12.71 -9.33
C ALA A 137 14.51 -13.36 -8.75
N GLY A 138 13.49 -13.52 -9.59
CA GLY A 138 12.23 -14.13 -9.18
C GLY A 138 11.44 -13.34 -8.13
N TRP A 139 11.73 -12.03 -7.96
CA TRP A 139 11.13 -11.20 -6.92
C TRP A 139 9.62 -11.31 -6.82
N VAL A 140 8.92 -11.20 -7.95
CA VAL A 140 7.44 -11.30 -8.00
C VAL A 140 6.96 -12.61 -7.36
N LYS A 141 7.59 -13.74 -7.68
CA LYS A 141 7.21 -15.05 -7.14
C LYS A 141 7.50 -15.14 -5.65
N ARG A 142 8.66 -14.64 -5.20
CA ARG A 142 9.07 -14.66 -3.78
C ARG A 142 8.12 -13.80 -2.94
N PHE A 143 7.89 -12.56 -3.37
CA PHE A 143 6.97 -11.62 -2.71
C PHE A 143 5.54 -12.16 -2.66
N THR A 144 5.05 -12.72 -3.78
CA THR A 144 3.71 -13.32 -3.81
C THR A 144 3.58 -14.51 -2.87
N ARG A 145 4.61 -15.38 -2.79
CA ARG A 145 4.59 -16.53 -1.87
C ARG A 145 4.60 -16.11 -0.40
N ALA A 146 5.27 -15.00 -0.07
CA ALA A 146 5.28 -14.50 1.31
C ALA A 146 3.90 -14.02 1.76
N ALA A 147 3.04 -13.55 0.84
CA ALA A 147 1.68 -13.10 1.11
C ALA A 147 1.55 -12.02 2.22
N ARG A 148 2.58 -11.17 2.32
CA ARG A 148 2.67 -10.04 3.26
C ARG A 148 2.89 -8.72 2.49
N PRO A 149 1.88 -8.25 1.75
CA PRO A 149 2.04 -7.15 0.82
C PRO A 149 1.91 -5.75 1.44
N GLY A 150 1.37 -5.63 2.65
CA GLY A 150 0.86 -4.35 3.17
C GLY A 150 -0.38 -3.82 2.40
N PRO A 151 -1.15 -2.91 3.03
CA PRO A 151 -2.35 -2.34 2.44
C PRO A 151 -2.10 -1.07 1.64
N TYR A 152 -2.94 -0.85 0.62
CA TYR A 152 -3.29 0.48 0.17
C TYR A 152 -4.46 1.03 0.99
N LEU A 153 -4.36 2.31 1.31
CA LEU A 153 -5.29 3.04 2.14
C LEU A 153 -5.91 4.20 1.37
N ARG A 154 -7.23 4.34 1.48
CA ARG A 154 -8.01 5.48 0.99
C ARG A 154 -7.98 6.59 2.04
N VAL A 155 -8.01 7.85 1.61
CA VAL A 155 -8.08 9.00 2.54
C VAL A 155 -9.56 9.30 2.82
N ALA A 156 -10.04 8.93 4.01
CA ALA A 156 -11.39 9.25 4.46
C ALA A 156 -11.46 10.67 5.03
N GLU A 157 -10.45 11.07 5.81
CA GLU A 157 -10.30 12.42 6.35
C GLU A 157 -8.85 12.89 6.15
N GLY A 158 -8.69 14.04 5.49
CA GLY A 158 -7.38 14.62 5.17
C GLY A 158 -6.80 15.48 6.30
N GLY A 159 -5.51 15.78 6.22
CA GLY A 159 -4.80 16.52 7.26
C GLY A 159 -3.30 16.32 7.19
N GLU A 160 -2.58 16.71 8.23
CA GLU A 160 -1.13 16.53 8.28
C GLU A 160 -0.74 15.33 9.13
N ILE A 161 0.26 14.58 8.65
CA ILE A 161 0.91 13.49 9.37
C ILE A 161 2.43 13.70 9.39
N ARG A 162 3.12 13.06 10.34
CA ARG A 162 4.58 13.05 10.42
C ARG A 162 5.09 11.72 10.97
N ALA A 163 6.38 11.46 10.81
CA ALA A 163 7.04 10.37 11.51
C ALA A 163 6.87 10.55 13.04
N GLY A 164 6.61 9.45 13.74
CA GLY A 164 6.30 9.40 15.17
C GLY A 164 4.81 9.48 15.51
N ASP A 165 3.93 9.81 14.55
CA ASP A 165 2.49 9.86 14.83
C ASP A 165 1.96 8.47 15.21
N ALA A 166 1.12 8.46 16.25
CA ALA A 166 0.38 7.26 16.66
C ALA A 166 -0.63 6.87 15.56
N VAL A 167 -0.86 5.57 15.44
CA VAL A 167 -1.90 5.01 14.59
C VAL A 167 -2.85 4.18 15.46
N GLU A 168 -4.12 4.55 15.43
CA GLU A 168 -5.19 3.93 16.22
C GLU A 168 -6.26 3.36 15.28
N VAL A 169 -6.69 2.13 15.54
CA VAL A 169 -7.83 1.54 14.84
C VAL A 169 -9.11 2.09 15.45
N VAL A 170 -9.84 2.91 14.69
CA VAL A 170 -11.04 3.63 15.17
C VAL A 170 -12.34 3.03 14.65
N HIS A 171 -12.24 2.19 13.63
CA HIS A 171 -13.34 1.39 13.12
C HIS A 171 -12.79 0.06 12.62
N ARG A 172 -13.46 -1.03 12.97
CA ARG A 172 -13.18 -2.38 12.49
C ARG A 172 -14.46 -2.96 11.90
N PRO A 173 -14.45 -3.45 10.65
CA PRO A 173 -15.63 -4.03 10.01
C PRO A 173 -15.97 -5.42 10.57
N ASP A 174 -17.22 -5.85 10.37
CA ASP A 174 -17.74 -7.15 10.81
C ASP A 174 -17.61 -8.22 9.72
N HIS A 175 -16.35 -8.60 9.42
CA HIS A 175 -16.01 -9.72 8.53
C HIS A 175 -14.56 -10.17 8.78
N ASP A 176 -14.10 -11.21 8.08
CA ASP A 176 -12.76 -11.79 8.25
C ASP A 176 -11.81 -11.55 7.06
N VAL A 177 -12.20 -10.69 6.11
CA VAL A 177 -11.37 -10.36 4.94
C VAL A 177 -10.17 -9.50 5.34
N THR A 178 -9.02 -10.15 5.50
CA THR A 178 -7.74 -9.48 5.78
C THR A 178 -7.01 -9.05 4.51
N VAL A 179 -6.04 -8.15 4.67
CA VAL A 179 -5.08 -7.77 3.61
C VAL A 179 -4.39 -9.00 3.00
N SER A 180 -3.91 -9.93 3.83
CA SER A 180 -3.27 -11.17 3.33
C SER A 180 -4.25 -12.08 2.57
N LEU A 181 -5.48 -12.24 3.07
CA LEU A 181 -6.52 -13.02 2.38
C LEU A 181 -6.84 -12.41 1.01
N MET A 182 -7.07 -11.09 0.96
CA MET A 182 -7.32 -10.36 -0.29
C MET A 182 -6.18 -10.55 -1.29
N PHE A 183 -4.93 -10.45 -0.84
CA PHE A 183 -3.77 -10.64 -1.70
C PHE A 183 -3.67 -12.05 -2.28
N ARG A 184 -3.88 -13.08 -1.45
CA ARG A 184 -3.90 -14.48 -1.90
C ARG A 184 -5.01 -14.73 -2.92
N ALA A 185 -6.21 -14.21 -2.65
CA ALA A 185 -7.36 -14.30 -3.55
C ALA A 185 -7.09 -13.67 -4.93
N LEU A 186 -6.38 -12.53 -4.95
CA LEU A 186 -6.04 -11.80 -6.18
C LEU A 186 -4.81 -12.35 -6.92
N THR A 187 -4.11 -13.34 -6.37
CA THR A 187 -2.86 -13.85 -6.93
C THR A 187 -2.86 -15.37 -7.11
N THR A 188 -2.55 -16.11 -6.05
CA THR A 188 -2.25 -17.56 -6.12
C THR A 188 -3.44 -18.45 -5.82
N GLU A 189 -4.48 -17.94 -5.15
CA GLU A 189 -5.56 -18.74 -4.58
C GLU A 189 -6.93 -18.16 -4.98
N ARG A 190 -7.19 -18.18 -6.29
CA ARG A 190 -8.38 -17.56 -6.90
C ARG A 190 -9.71 -18.12 -6.37
N GLU A 191 -9.71 -19.34 -5.85
CA GLU A 191 -10.84 -19.95 -5.15
C GLU A 191 -11.30 -19.16 -3.92
N LEU A 192 -10.45 -18.28 -3.37
CA LEU A 192 -10.79 -17.38 -2.27
C LEU A 192 -11.55 -16.12 -2.72
N LEU A 193 -11.60 -15.80 -4.02
CA LEU A 193 -12.24 -14.58 -4.53
C LEU A 193 -13.67 -14.35 -4.01
N PRO A 194 -14.57 -15.36 -3.96
CA PRO A 194 -15.93 -15.15 -3.45
C PRO A 194 -15.97 -14.70 -1.98
N ARG A 195 -14.94 -15.03 -1.17
CA ARG A 195 -14.88 -14.59 0.23
C ARG A 195 -14.71 -13.08 0.35
N LEU A 196 -14.15 -12.41 -0.67
CA LEU A 196 -13.99 -10.96 -0.66
C LEU A 196 -15.35 -10.23 -0.66
N LEU A 197 -16.43 -10.88 -1.10
CA LEU A 197 -17.78 -10.31 -1.10
C LEU A 197 -18.30 -9.96 0.31
N ALA A 198 -17.70 -10.50 1.38
CA ALA A 198 -17.98 -10.08 2.74
C ALA A 198 -17.57 -8.62 3.01
N ALA A 199 -16.61 -8.08 2.25
CA ALA A 199 -16.15 -6.69 2.31
C ALA A 199 -16.67 -5.82 1.13
N ARG A 200 -17.72 -6.26 0.42
CA ARG A 200 -18.17 -5.67 -0.86
C ARG A 200 -18.38 -4.16 -0.86
N ASP A 201 -18.72 -3.56 0.27
CA ASP A 201 -19.08 -2.14 0.37
C ASP A 201 -17.85 -1.22 0.34
N VAL A 202 -16.65 -1.77 0.55
CA VAL A 202 -15.39 -1.02 0.57
C VAL A 202 -14.40 -1.45 -0.52
N LEU A 203 -14.69 -2.55 -1.24
CA LEU A 203 -13.83 -3.06 -2.31
C LEU A 203 -13.75 -2.09 -3.50
N PRO A 204 -12.58 -1.94 -4.12
CA PRO A 204 -12.45 -1.32 -5.43
C PRO A 204 -13.36 -2.01 -6.45
N GLU A 205 -13.98 -1.24 -7.35
CA GLU A 205 -14.96 -1.73 -8.32
C GLU A 205 -14.46 -2.94 -9.13
N ARG A 206 -13.20 -2.87 -9.58
CA ARG A 206 -12.56 -3.98 -10.32
C ARG A 206 -12.45 -5.25 -9.48
N VAL A 207 -12.07 -5.13 -8.21
CA VAL A 207 -11.95 -6.29 -7.31
C VAL A 207 -13.34 -6.88 -7.06
N LEU A 208 -14.35 -6.02 -6.89
CA LEU A 208 -15.72 -6.47 -6.70
C LEU A 208 -16.23 -7.26 -7.92
N ALA A 209 -15.97 -6.78 -9.14
CA ALA A 209 -16.30 -7.50 -10.38
C ALA A 209 -15.59 -8.86 -10.45
N GLU A 210 -14.27 -8.89 -10.19
CA GLU A 210 -13.49 -10.14 -10.17
C GLU A 210 -14.01 -11.12 -9.10
N ALA A 211 -14.44 -10.64 -7.94
CA ALA A 211 -15.01 -11.45 -6.86
C ALA A 211 -16.41 -12.01 -7.19
N ARG A 212 -17.15 -11.34 -8.09
CA ARG A 212 -18.44 -11.82 -8.63
C ARG A 212 -18.27 -12.78 -9.82
N GLY A 213 -17.08 -12.84 -10.41
CA GLY A 213 -16.80 -13.62 -11.62
C GLY A 213 -17.23 -12.91 -12.90
N GLU A 214 -17.28 -11.57 -12.88
CA GLU A 214 -17.59 -10.69 -14.02
C GLU A 214 -16.35 -10.35 -14.87
#